data_AF-A0A4R2NRU9-F1
#
_entry.id   AF-A0A4R2NRU9-F1
#
_cell.length_a   1.000
_cell.length_b   1.000
_cell.length_c   1.000
_cell.angle_alpha   90.00
_cell.angle_beta   90.00
_cell.angle_gamma   90.00
#
_symmetry.space_group_name_H-M   'P 1'
#
loop_
_entity.id
_entity.type
_entity.pdbx_description
1 polymer ?
#
loop_
_entity_poly.entity_id
_entity_poly.type
_entity_poly.pdbx_seq_one_letter_code
_entity_poly.pdbx_strand_id
1 'polypeptide(L)'
;MKTKLLLVFVLASYCLSAQVFSTGTQTLKDNLSVNLEIDGTTTTLTLNGPSNAWFAIGFDNGATNMFSSTDVFRTDGTTITDATTAGNQLPPADASQDWNLVSNTVSGNIRTIVATRPNNSGDASDFVFSNSAGSIDVIWAFGSSTTYAYHGGSNRGATTLGVTLSTKKFETLDFVVSPNPISNNVKIQLPTSVENADISFYDLSGRLLKKEEATLFSNNEFALDEFGSGVYFIKVSAEGKIGSKMIVKR
;
A
#
# COMPACT_ATOMS: atom_id res chain seq x y z
N MET A 1 31.30 -31.20 14.27
CA MET A 1 31.18 -30.08 13.30
C MET A 1 29.92 -30.13 12.41
N LYS A 2 29.14 -31.23 12.36
CA LYS A 2 27.96 -31.33 11.48
C LYS A 2 26.68 -30.65 12.03
N THR A 3 26.55 -30.50 13.34
CA THR A 3 25.36 -29.89 13.99
C THR A 3 25.35 -28.36 13.99
N LYS A 4 26.52 -27.71 13.90
CA LYS A 4 26.61 -26.24 13.81
C LYS A 4 26.23 -25.71 12.42
N LEU A 5 26.40 -26.52 11.36
CA LEU A 5 26.03 -26.14 10.00
C LEU A 5 24.51 -26.17 9.78
N LEU A 6 23.80 -27.11 10.44
CA LEU A 6 22.34 -27.21 10.39
C LEU A 6 21.66 -26.02 11.10
N LEU A 7 22.23 -25.54 12.21
CA LEU A 7 21.69 -24.40 12.96
C LEU A 7 21.78 -23.08 12.17
N VAL A 8 22.83 -22.90 11.36
CA VAL A 8 22.98 -21.74 10.46
C VAL A 8 22.01 -21.81 9.29
N PHE A 9 21.68 -23.01 8.79
CA PHE A 9 20.71 -23.21 7.71
C PHE A 9 19.25 -22.99 8.15
N VAL A 10 18.92 -23.35 9.41
CA VAL A 10 17.58 -23.16 9.98
C VAL A 10 17.31 -21.70 10.36
N LEU A 11 18.33 -20.90 10.73
CA LEU A 11 18.15 -19.45 10.96
C LEU A 11 18.02 -18.63 9.67
N ALA A 12 18.60 -19.10 8.56
CA ALA A 12 18.48 -18.44 7.25
C ALA A 12 17.15 -18.70 6.52
N SER A 13 16.41 -19.73 6.92
CA SER A 13 15.18 -20.19 6.23
C SER A 13 13.89 -19.51 6.68
N TYR A 14 13.95 -18.59 7.66
CA TYR A 14 12.76 -17.86 8.15
C TYR A 14 12.64 -16.40 7.67
N CYS A 15 13.51 -15.95 6.76
CA CYS A 15 13.43 -14.59 6.20
C CYS A 15 13.00 -14.60 4.72
N LEU A 16 11.97 -15.37 4.36
CA LEU A 16 11.21 -15.11 3.14
C LEU A 16 10.20 -14.00 3.43
N SER A 17 10.68 -12.82 3.84
CA SER A 17 9.87 -11.61 3.71
C SER A 17 9.83 -11.29 2.22
N ALA A 18 8.63 -11.08 1.66
CA ALA A 18 8.53 -10.43 0.36
C ALA A 18 9.21 -9.06 0.50
N GLN A 19 10.40 -8.91 -0.10
CA GLN A 19 11.09 -7.64 -0.11
C GLN A 19 10.21 -6.64 -0.86
N VAL A 20 10.04 -5.48 -0.27
CA VAL A 20 9.30 -4.38 -0.88
C VAL A 20 10.32 -3.32 -1.25
N PHE A 21 10.20 -2.79 -2.45
CA PHE A 21 10.99 -1.65 -2.90
C PHE A 21 10.10 -0.44 -2.99
N SER A 22 10.66 0.74 -2.78
CA SER A 22 9.88 1.96 -2.86
C SER A 22 10.71 3.13 -3.31
N THR A 23 10.04 4.06 -3.98
CA THR A 23 10.59 5.38 -4.24
C THR A 23 10.60 6.26 -3.00
N GLY A 24 9.85 5.89 -1.96
CA GLY A 24 9.40 6.85 -0.96
C GLY A 24 8.50 7.92 -1.59
N THR A 25 8.04 8.87 -0.78
CA THR A 25 7.29 10.02 -1.30
C THR A 25 8.23 10.98 -2.03
N GLN A 26 8.03 11.11 -3.34
CA GLN A 26 8.76 11.99 -4.23
C GLN A 26 7.89 13.18 -4.61
N THR A 27 8.34 14.39 -4.28
CA THR A 27 7.65 15.62 -4.67
C THR A 27 7.97 15.95 -6.12
N LEU A 28 6.95 15.95 -6.98
CA LEU A 28 7.05 16.32 -8.40
C LEU A 28 6.89 17.84 -8.57
N LYS A 29 5.98 18.44 -7.79
CA LYS A 29 5.74 19.88 -7.70
C LYS A 29 5.08 20.21 -6.35
N ASP A 30 4.99 21.50 -6.00
CA ASP A 30 4.21 21.98 -4.84
C ASP A 30 2.82 21.31 -4.81
N ASN A 31 2.52 20.64 -3.69
CA ASN A 31 1.28 19.89 -3.48
C ASN A 31 1.01 18.76 -4.48
N LEU A 32 2.04 18.28 -5.18
CA LEU A 32 1.98 17.14 -6.09
C LEU A 32 3.13 16.18 -5.80
N SER A 33 2.80 14.98 -5.31
CA SER A 33 3.79 13.96 -4.99
C SER A 33 3.31 12.57 -5.36
N VAL A 34 4.26 11.69 -5.60
CA VAL A 34 4.03 10.29 -5.94
C VAL A 34 4.86 9.38 -5.03
N ASN A 35 4.35 8.19 -4.76
CA ASN A 35 5.13 7.09 -4.21
C ASN A 35 4.78 5.81 -4.99
N LEU A 36 5.80 5.08 -5.41
CA LEU A 36 5.65 3.71 -5.89
C LEU A 36 6.14 2.76 -4.80
N GLU A 37 5.33 1.77 -4.47
CA GLU A 37 5.71 0.62 -3.66
C GLU A 37 5.60 -0.64 -4.53
N ILE A 38 6.71 -1.35 -4.72
CA ILE A 38 6.85 -2.48 -5.63
C ILE A 38 7.17 -3.71 -4.79
N ASP A 39 6.20 -4.61 -4.62
CA ASP A 39 6.40 -5.89 -3.93
C ASP A 39 6.74 -7.01 -4.93
N GLY A 40 6.66 -8.27 -4.49
CA GLY A 40 6.98 -9.44 -5.31
C GLY A 40 6.23 -9.51 -6.65
N THR A 41 5.00 -8.99 -6.70
CA THR A 41 4.09 -9.17 -7.85
C THR A 41 3.31 -7.93 -8.22
N THR A 42 3.23 -6.93 -7.34
CA THR A 42 2.30 -5.81 -7.45
C THR A 42 3.01 -4.49 -7.19
N THR A 43 2.69 -3.51 -8.01
CA THR A 43 3.07 -2.12 -7.82
C THR A 43 1.87 -1.33 -7.32
N THR A 44 2.08 -0.59 -6.23
CA THR A 44 1.12 0.34 -5.65
C THR A 44 1.58 1.77 -5.94
N LEU A 45 0.75 2.52 -6.66
CA LEU A 45 0.90 3.94 -6.89
C LEU A 45 0.10 4.71 -5.83
N THR A 46 0.77 5.60 -5.10
CA THR A 46 0.13 6.61 -4.25
C THR A 46 0.38 8.00 -4.83
N LEU A 47 -0.69 8.67 -5.24
CA LEU A 47 -0.69 10.05 -5.71
C LEU A 47 -1.27 10.96 -4.63
N ASN A 48 -0.59 12.07 -4.34
CA ASN A 48 -1.18 13.20 -3.65
C ASN A 48 -1.12 14.43 -4.56
N GLY A 49 -2.26 15.08 -4.80
CA GLY A 49 -2.39 16.20 -5.72
C GLY A 49 -3.51 17.17 -5.34
N PRO A 50 -3.66 18.33 -6.00
CA PRO A 50 -4.81 19.21 -5.83
C PRO A 50 -6.13 18.47 -6.08
N SER A 51 -7.12 18.63 -5.21
CA SER A 51 -8.37 17.85 -5.27
C SER A 51 -9.28 18.19 -6.45
N ASN A 52 -9.04 19.36 -7.07
CA ASN A 52 -9.76 19.91 -8.20
C ASN A 52 -8.96 19.88 -9.52
N ALA A 53 -8.02 18.94 -9.66
CA ALA A 53 -7.18 18.80 -10.85
C ALA A 53 -7.17 17.36 -11.38
N TRP A 54 -7.04 17.20 -12.70
CA TRP A 54 -6.61 15.95 -13.31
C TRP A 54 -5.09 15.77 -13.13
N PHE A 55 -4.62 14.53 -13.15
CA PHE A 55 -3.19 14.17 -13.08
C PHE A 55 -2.86 13.04 -14.04
N ALA A 56 -1.63 13.03 -14.55
CA ALA A 56 -1.06 11.93 -15.31
C ALA A 56 0.41 11.72 -14.93
N ILE A 57 0.83 10.46 -14.85
CA ILE A 57 2.23 10.05 -14.72
C ILE A 57 2.50 8.92 -15.70
N GLY A 58 3.60 9.03 -16.42
CA GLY A 58 4.07 8.01 -17.34
C GLY A 58 5.40 7.40 -16.91
N PHE A 59 5.61 6.12 -17.21
CA PHE A 59 6.76 5.31 -16.80
C PHE A 59 7.46 4.73 -18.04
N ASP A 60 8.78 4.89 -18.15
CA ASP A 60 9.58 4.33 -19.24
C ASP A 60 11.06 4.22 -18.83
N ASN A 61 11.85 3.43 -19.55
CA ASN A 61 13.31 3.44 -19.46
C ASN A 61 13.87 4.56 -20.35
N GLY A 62 13.78 5.81 -19.86
CA GLY A 62 14.15 7.01 -20.61
C GLY A 62 12.99 7.95 -20.90
N ALA A 63 11.95 7.95 -20.06
CA ALA A 63 10.80 8.86 -20.19
C ALA A 63 11.26 10.32 -20.18
N THR A 64 11.12 11.02 -21.30
CA THR A 64 11.52 12.44 -21.42
C THR A 64 10.43 13.34 -21.98
N ASN A 65 9.44 12.78 -22.67
CA ASN A 65 8.38 13.53 -23.35
C ASN A 65 7.19 12.61 -23.69
N MET A 66 6.12 13.18 -24.26
CA MET A 66 4.90 12.43 -24.61
C MET A 66 4.93 11.76 -26.01
N PHE A 67 6.08 11.73 -26.69
CA PHE A 67 6.22 11.13 -28.03
C PHE A 67 6.81 9.73 -28.02
N SER A 68 7.19 9.19 -26.86
CA SER A 68 7.93 7.93 -26.71
C SER A 68 7.08 6.69 -26.45
N SER A 69 5.76 6.72 -26.70
CA SER A 69 4.86 5.60 -26.36
C SER A 69 4.99 5.14 -24.90
N THR A 70 5.17 6.10 -24.00
CA THR A 70 5.27 5.88 -22.57
C THR A 70 3.93 5.41 -22.00
N ASP A 71 3.97 4.38 -21.15
CA ASP A 71 2.85 3.85 -20.36
C ASP A 71 2.44 4.85 -19.27
N VAL A 72 1.15 5.17 -19.16
CA VAL A 72 0.59 6.27 -18.38
C VAL A 72 -0.57 5.82 -17.50
N PHE A 73 -0.43 6.08 -16.20
CA PHE A 73 -1.58 6.25 -15.32
C PHE A 73 -2.12 7.67 -15.44
N ARG A 74 -3.40 7.85 -15.76
CA ARG A 74 -4.07 9.16 -15.71
C ARG A 74 -5.40 9.14 -14.97
N THR A 75 -5.78 10.28 -14.41
CA THR A 75 -7.03 10.44 -13.65
C THR A 75 -7.61 11.83 -13.83
N ASP A 76 -8.93 11.91 -13.91
CA ASP A 76 -9.70 13.17 -13.85
C ASP A 76 -10.01 13.63 -12.41
N GLY A 77 -9.47 12.90 -11.41
CA GLY A 77 -9.76 13.08 -9.99
C GLY A 77 -10.81 12.10 -9.44
N THR A 78 -11.57 11.44 -10.32
CA THR A 78 -12.58 10.43 -9.95
C THR A 78 -12.31 9.09 -10.60
N THR A 79 -12.12 9.09 -11.92
CA THR A 79 -11.85 7.92 -12.74
C THR A 79 -10.34 7.77 -12.92
N ILE A 80 -9.84 6.54 -12.86
CA ILE A 80 -8.47 6.21 -13.27
C ILE A 80 -8.50 5.57 -14.66
N THR A 81 -7.44 5.75 -15.43
CA THR A 81 -7.33 5.21 -16.79
C THR A 81 -5.88 4.82 -17.05
N ASP A 82 -5.69 3.58 -17.49
CA ASP A 82 -4.46 3.12 -18.13
C ASP A 82 -4.43 3.64 -19.56
N ALA A 83 -3.30 4.16 -19.97
CA ALA A 83 -3.18 4.86 -21.23
C ALA A 83 -1.73 4.82 -21.73
N THR A 84 -1.56 4.99 -23.03
CA THR A 84 -0.23 5.14 -23.62
C THR A 84 -0.11 6.51 -24.30
N THR A 85 1.04 7.16 -24.17
CA THR A 85 1.26 8.42 -24.89
C THR A 85 1.29 8.21 -26.41
N ALA A 86 0.74 9.17 -27.16
CA ALA A 86 0.71 9.12 -28.63
C ALA A 86 1.04 10.49 -29.24
N GLY A 87 1.95 11.25 -28.61
CA GLY A 87 2.30 12.62 -28.97
C GLY A 87 1.52 13.69 -28.22
N ASN A 88 1.36 14.86 -28.84
CA ASN A 88 0.72 16.04 -28.24
C ASN A 88 -0.81 15.95 -28.18
N GLN A 89 -1.33 14.93 -27.52
CA GLN A 89 -2.75 14.71 -27.30
C GLN A 89 -2.99 14.11 -25.92
N LEU A 90 -4.26 14.07 -25.50
CA LEU A 90 -4.65 13.27 -24.34
C LEU A 90 -4.23 11.81 -24.61
N PRO A 91 -3.40 11.19 -23.77
CA PRO A 91 -3.02 9.79 -23.94
C PRO A 91 -4.25 8.90 -24.13
N PRO A 92 -4.41 8.25 -25.31
CA PRO A 92 -5.51 7.32 -25.55
C PRO A 92 -5.56 6.24 -24.46
N ALA A 93 -6.76 5.87 -24.04
CA ALA A 93 -6.90 4.74 -23.11
C ALA A 93 -6.43 3.46 -23.78
N ASP A 94 -5.76 2.60 -23.02
CA ASP A 94 -5.34 1.30 -23.50
C ASP A 94 -6.55 0.36 -23.62
N ALA A 95 -6.40 -0.65 -24.49
CA ALA A 95 -7.45 -1.65 -24.70
C ALA A 95 -7.63 -2.53 -23.45
N SER A 96 -6.52 -2.84 -22.77
CA SER A 96 -6.50 -3.36 -21.41
C SER A 96 -6.48 -2.20 -20.41
N GLN A 97 -6.99 -2.43 -19.21
CA GLN A 97 -6.91 -1.47 -18.10
C GLN A 97 -6.38 -2.23 -16.90
N ASP A 98 -5.11 -2.04 -16.57
CA ASP A 98 -4.40 -2.90 -15.61
C ASP A 98 -4.33 -2.28 -14.22
N TRP A 99 -4.46 -0.95 -14.11
CA TRP A 99 -4.61 -0.26 -12.85
C TRP A 99 -5.99 -0.47 -12.21
N ASN A 100 -5.96 -0.88 -10.95
CA ASN A 100 -7.12 -1.03 -10.09
C ASN A 100 -7.12 0.06 -9.02
N LEU A 101 -8.25 0.75 -8.85
CA LEU A 101 -8.42 1.78 -7.82
C LEU A 101 -8.59 1.12 -6.45
N VAL A 102 -7.73 1.47 -5.49
CA VAL A 102 -7.83 1.01 -4.10
C VAL A 102 -8.52 2.04 -3.23
N SER A 103 -8.12 3.32 -3.33
CA SER A 103 -8.75 4.40 -2.58
C SER A 103 -8.66 5.73 -3.30
N ASN A 104 -9.63 6.60 -3.04
CA ASN A 104 -9.66 7.98 -3.52
C ASN A 104 -10.31 8.84 -2.43
N THR A 105 -9.50 9.59 -1.69
CA THR A 105 -9.95 10.40 -0.56
C THR A 105 -9.55 11.85 -0.75
N VAL A 106 -10.33 12.76 -0.15
CA VAL A 106 -10.03 14.20 -0.17
C VAL A 106 -10.00 14.70 1.27
N SER A 107 -8.91 15.39 1.62
CA SER A 107 -8.75 16.08 2.89
C SER A 107 -8.31 17.52 2.61
N GLY A 108 -9.20 18.48 2.90
CA GLY A 108 -9.01 19.87 2.47
C GLY A 108 -8.88 19.99 0.95
N ASN A 109 -7.79 20.61 0.49
CA ASN A 109 -7.52 20.82 -0.94
C ASN A 109 -6.65 19.74 -1.59
N ILE A 110 -6.35 18.66 -0.87
CA ILE A 110 -5.50 17.57 -1.36
C ILE A 110 -6.36 16.32 -1.56
N ARG A 111 -6.19 15.70 -2.72
CA ARG A 111 -6.70 14.36 -3.04
C ARG A 111 -5.57 13.35 -2.95
N THR A 112 -5.84 12.24 -2.28
CA THR A 112 -4.97 11.08 -2.22
C THR A 112 -5.62 9.94 -2.98
N ILE A 113 -4.95 9.45 -4.03
CA ILE A 113 -5.37 8.28 -4.80
C ILE A 113 -4.36 7.17 -4.58
N VAL A 114 -4.85 5.98 -4.27
CA VAL A 114 -4.06 4.75 -4.23
C VAL A 114 -4.58 3.81 -5.30
N ALA A 115 -3.71 3.36 -6.19
CA ALA A 115 -4.03 2.40 -7.24
C ALA A 115 -2.96 1.30 -7.31
N THR A 116 -3.33 0.12 -7.80
CA THR A 116 -2.43 -1.03 -7.90
C THR A 116 -2.51 -1.69 -9.25
N ARG A 117 -1.40 -2.20 -9.76
CA ARG A 117 -1.38 -3.12 -10.90
C ARG A 117 -0.34 -4.22 -10.72
N PRO A 118 -0.42 -5.34 -11.46
CA PRO A 118 0.67 -6.30 -11.53
C PRO A 118 1.97 -5.63 -11.97
N ASN A 119 3.12 -6.05 -11.43
CA ASN A 119 4.43 -5.56 -11.84
C ASN A 119 4.67 -5.76 -13.35
N ASN A 120 4.12 -6.85 -13.89
CA ASN A 120 4.06 -7.15 -15.30
C ASN A 120 2.60 -7.52 -15.62
N SER A 121 1.90 -6.67 -16.36
CA SER A 121 0.52 -6.91 -16.81
C SER A 121 0.42 -8.00 -17.88
N GLY A 122 1.52 -8.24 -18.60
CA GLY A 122 1.55 -9.07 -19.81
C GLY A 122 1.24 -8.28 -21.08
N ASP A 123 0.91 -7.00 -21.00
CA ASP A 123 0.85 -6.09 -22.15
C ASP A 123 2.27 -5.61 -22.50
N ALA A 124 2.64 -5.69 -23.78
CA ALA A 124 3.96 -5.26 -24.25
C ALA A 124 4.11 -3.74 -24.31
N SER A 125 3.00 -3.01 -24.21
CA SER A 125 2.96 -1.54 -24.19
C SER A 125 3.20 -0.99 -22.78
N ASP A 126 3.14 -1.85 -21.76
CA ASP A 126 3.26 -1.44 -20.37
C ASP A 126 4.71 -1.50 -19.87
N PHE A 127 5.02 -0.55 -18.99
CA PHE A 127 6.23 -0.56 -18.21
C PHE A 127 6.20 -1.68 -17.17
N VAL A 128 7.21 -2.56 -17.25
CA VAL A 128 7.41 -3.64 -16.28
C VAL A 128 8.16 -3.10 -15.06
N PHE A 129 7.49 -3.05 -13.91
CA PHE A 129 8.10 -2.65 -12.65
C PHE A 129 9.01 -3.75 -12.09
N SER A 130 10.25 -3.39 -11.75
CA SER A 130 11.19 -4.30 -11.10
C SER A 130 11.13 -4.16 -9.58
N ASN A 131 10.97 -5.27 -8.88
CA ASN A 131 11.09 -5.37 -7.42
C ASN A 131 12.56 -5.44 -6.98
N SER A 132 13.37 -4.49 -7.44
CA SER A 132 14.78 -4.39 -7.10
C SER A 132 15.21 -2.93 -6.96
N ALA A 133 16.37 -2.69 -6.33
CA ALA A 133 16.91 -1.35 -6.21
C ALA A 133 17.32 -0.83 -7.60
N GLY A 134 17.04 0.44 -7.88
CA GLY A 134 17.28 1.01 -9.20
C GLY A 134 16.64 2.39 -9.33
N SER A 135 16.16 2.69 -10.53
CA SER A 135 15.45 3.93 -10.80
C SER A 135 14.41 3.75 -11.90
N ILE A 136 13.41 4.62 -11.89
CA ILE A 136 12.35 4.67 -12.91
C ILE A 136 12.31 6.09 -13.45
N ASP A 137 12.44 6.25 -14.77
CA ASP A 137 12.23 7.56 -15.38
C ASP A 137 10.73 7.78 -15.55
N VAL A 138 10.28 8.96 -15.14
CA VAL A 138 8.87 9.34 -15.22
C VAL A 138 8.69 10.68 -15.90
N ILE A 139 7.60 10.77 -16.65
CA ILE A 139 7.01 12.05 -17.05
C ILE A 139 5.76 12.28 -16.22
N TRP A 140 5.43 13.53 -15.93
CA TRP A 140 4.21 13.86 -15.21
C TRP A 140 3.58 15.13 -15.76
N ALA A 141 2.27 15.25 -15.59
CA ALA A 141 1.51 16.45 -15.88
C ALA A 141 0.29 16.54 -14.96
N PHE A 142 -0.19 17.76 -14.71
CA PHE A 142 -1.45 17.97 -13.99
C PHE A 142 -2.21 19.17 -14.53
N GLY A 143 -3.52 19.16 -14.31
CA GLY A 143 -4.46 20.16 -14.79
C GLY A 143 -4.73 21.30 -13.81
N SER A 144 -5.37 22.35 -14.31
CA SER A 144 -5.99 23.39 -13.48
C SER A 144 -7.46 23.09 -13.13
N SER A 145 -8.02 21.99 -13.65
CA SER A 145 -9.38 21.51 -13.40
C SER A 145 -9.42 19.98 -13.49
N THR A 146 -10.53 19.35 -13.13
CA THR A 146 -10.77 17.92 -13.34
C THR A 146 -11.08 17.56 -14.80
N THR A 147 -11.39 18.52 -15.66
CA THR A 147 -11.56 18.27 -17.09
C THR A 147 -10.20 18.23 -17.78
N TYR A 148 -9.91 17.12 -18.47
CA TYR A 148 -8.68 16.99 -19.26
C TYR A 148 -8.55 18.14 -20.26
N ALA A 149 -7.40 18.79 -20.22
CA ALA A 149 -7.04 19.91 -21.07
C ALA A 149 -5.52 19.97 -21.20
N TYR A 150 -5.00 20.86 -22.02
CA TYR A 150 -3.56 21.09 -22.09
C TYR A 150 -3.03 21.57 -20.73
N HIS A 151 -2.00 20.89 -20.20
CA HIS A 151 -1.39 21.22 -18.90
C HIS A 151 -0.66 22.57 -18.90
N GLY A 152 -0.31 23.13 -20.05
CA GLY A 152 0.55 24.32 -20.11
C GLY A 152 2.03 24.00 -19.91
N GLY A 153 2.91 24.99 -20.12
CA GLY A 153 4.35 24.77 -20.08
C GLY A 153 4.90 24.41 -18.69
N SER A 154 4.25 24.87 -17.62
CA SER A 154 4.74 24.80 -16.23
C SER A 154 4.15 23.67 -15.38
N ASN A 155 3.07 23.02 -15.82
CA ASN A 155 2.39 21.97 -15.05
C ASN A 155 2.74 20.57 -15.58
N ARG A 156 3.99 20.39 -15.95
CA ARG A 156 4.55 19.13 -16.44
C ARG A 156 6.03 19.03 -16.09
N GLY A 157 6.57 17.82 -16.17
CA GLY A 157 8.01 17.60 -16.02
C GLY A 157 8.42 16.18 -16.41
N ALA A 158 9.72 15.97 -16.44
CA ALA A 158 10.34 14.65 -16.51
C ALA A 158 11.38 14.57 -15.38
N THR A 159 11.47 13.43 -14.70
CA THR A 159 12.42 13.20 -13.61
C THR A 159 12.68 11.72 -13.43
N THR A 160 13.76 11.39 -12.74
CA THR A 160 14.09 10.00 -12.35
C THR A 160 13.73 9.79 -10.88
N LEU A 161 12.99 8.73 -10.57
CA LEU A 161 12.66 8.32 -9.21
C LEU A 161 13.62 7.21 -8.77
N GLY A 162 14.37 7.42 -7.68
CA GLY A 162 15.22 6.39 -7.10
C GLY A 162 14.40 5.35 -6.35
N VAL A 163 14.63 4.07 -6.61
CA VAL A 163 13.95 2.92 -5.98
C VAL A 163 14.92 2.24 -5.01
N THR A 164 14.52 2.12 -3.75
CA THR A 164 15.35 1.55 -2.67
C THR A 164 14.59 0.49 -1.90
N LEU A 165 15.32 -0.37 -1.17
CA LEU A 165 14.71 -1.37 -0.30
C LEU A 165 13.87 -0.67 0.78
N SER A 166 12.66 -1.17 0.98
CA SER A 166 11.68 -0.64 1.92
C SER A 166 11.01 -1.79 2.68
N THR A 167 10.13 -1.42 3.60
CA THR A 167 9.26 -2.35 4.32
C THR A 167 7.82 -1.97 4.02
N LYS A 168 6.96 -2.99 3.81
CA LYS A 168 5.52 -2.76 3.62
C LYS A 168 4.95 -1.92 4.76
N LYS A 169 4.30 -0.82 4.43
CA LYS A 169 3.65 0.04 5.43
C LYS A 169 2.24 -0.49 5.70
N PHE A 170 1.99 -0.96 6.92
CA PHE A 170 0.64 -1.31 7.36
C PHE A 170 -0.02 -0.09 7.98
N GLU A 171 -1.28 0.16 7.62
CA GLU A 171 -2.10 1.12 8.34
C GLU A 171 -2.42 0.58 9.74
N THR A 172 -2.39 1.46 10.74
CA THR A 172 -2.68 1.09 12.12
C THR A 172 -4.18 0.95 12.33
N LEU A 173 -4.62 -0.17 12.89
CA LEU A 173 -5.97 -0.34 13.41
C LEU A 173 -5.96 -0.04 14.92
N ASP A 174 -6.73 0.97 15.36
CA ASP A 174 -6.96 1.18 16.78
C ASP A 174 -8.21 0.43 17.24
N PHE A 175 -8.14 -0.21 18.39
CA PHE A 175 -9.21 -1.02 19.00
C PHE A 175 -9.01 -1.04 20.51
N VAL A 176 -10.07 -1.22 21.30
CA VAL A 176 -9.96 -1.24 22.77
C VAL A 176 -9.95 -2.67 23.28
N VAL A 177 -9.13 -2.93 24.31
CA VAL A 177 -9.06 -4.22 24.99
C VAL A 177 -9.34 -4.01 26.47
N SER A 178 -10.30 -4.75 27.02
CA SER A 178 -10.71 -4.61 28.42
C SER A 178 -11.27 -5.92 29.00
N PRO A 179 -11.09 -6.21 30.29
CA PRO A 179 -10.20 -5.51 31.22
C PRO A 179 -8.73 -5.82 30.89
N ASN A 180 -7.80 -5.04 31.45
CA ASN A 180 -6.38 -5.37 31.47
C ASN A 180 -5.80 -4.83 32.79
N PRO A 181 -5.39 -5.68 33.77
CA PRO A 181 -5.22 -7.14 33.67
C PRO A 181 -6.53 -7.95 33.55
N ILE A 182 -6.43 -9.15 32.96
CA ILE A 182 -7.52 -10.09 32.68
C ILE A 182 -7.47 -11.24 33.70
N SER A 183 -8.64 -11.69 34.16
CA SER A 183 -8.79 -12.98 34.84
C SER A 183 -9.04 -14.09 33.81
N ASN A 184 -10.23 -14.13 33.20
CA ASN A 184 -10.62 -15.20 32.27
C ASN A 184 -11.02 -14.68 30.88
N ASN A 185 -11.88 -13.66 30.83
CA ASN A 185 -12.47 -13.17 29.60
C ASN A 185 -11.91 -11.80 29.24
N VAL A 186 -11.69 -11.60 27.94
CA VAL A 186 -11.28 -10.31 27.39
C VAL A 186 -12.29 -9.84 26.34
N LYS A 187 -12.67 -8.58 26.43
CA LYS A 187 -13.49 -7.89 25.45
C LYS A 187 -12.63 -7.06 24.52
N ILE A 188 -12.87 -7.20 23.22
CA ILE A 188 -12.22 -6.43 22.16
C ILE A 188 -13.28 -5.56 21.48
N GLN A 189 -13.13 -4.24 21.55
CA GLN A 189 -14.03 -3.29 20.89
C GLN A 189 -13.39 -2.78 19.61
N LEU A 190 -14.02 -3.08 18.47
CA LEU A 190 -13.64 -2.60 17.15
C LEU A 190 -14.08 -1.13 16.97
N PRO A 191 -13.37 -0.34 16.15
CA PRO A 191 -13.84 0.98 15.75
C PRO A 191 -15.09 0.85 14.87
N THR A 192 -15.96 1.86 14.88
CA THR A 192 -17.24 1.84 14.15
C THR A 192 -17.11 1.72 12.63
N SER A 193 -15.92 1.96 12.09
CA SER A 193 -15.62 1.82 10.66
C SER A 193 -15.25 0.39 10.24
N VAL A 194 -15.05 -0.54 11.18
CA VAL A 194 -14.62 -1.91 10.89
C VAL A 194 -15.74 -2.87 11.20
N GLU A 195 -16.28 -3.50 10.16
CA GLU A 195 -17.40 -4.43 10.29
C GLU A 195 -16.94 -5.82 10.76
N ASN A 196 -15.86 -6.34 10.17
CA ASN A 196 -15.31 -7.67 10.43
C ASN A 196 -13.81 -7.59 10.67
N ALA A 197 -13.30 -8.38 11.62
CA ALA A 197 -11.88 -8.41 11.97
C ALA A 197 -11.40 -9.80 12.37
N ASP A 198 -10.19 -10.15 11.93
CA ASP A 198 -9.44 -11.31 12.40
C ASP A 198 -8.67 -10.99 13.67
N ILE A 199 -8.86 -11.80 14.71
CA ILE A 199 -8.14 -11.68 15.98
C ILE A 199 -7.18 -12.86 16.12
N SER A 200 -5.96 -12.57 16.57
CA SER A 200 -4.95 -13.57 16.87
C SER A 200 -4.28 -13.26 18.21
N PHE A 201 -4.19 -14.28 19.07
CA PHE A 201 -3.57 -14.21 20.39
C PHE A 201 -2.20 -14.88 20.35
N TYR A 202 -1.19 -14.21 20.90
CA TYR A 202 0.19 -14.68 20.93
C TYR A 202 0.77 -14.65 22.35
N ASP A 203 1.66 -15.57 22.67
CA ASP A 203 2.51 -15.46 23.87
C ASP A 203 3.70 -14.51 23.65
N LEU A 204 4.49 -14.29 24.72
CA LEU A 204 5.70 -13.46 24.71
C LEU A 204 6.76 -13.87 23.68
N SER A 205 6.75 -15.14 23.23
CA SER A 205 7.67 -15.62 22.20
C SER A 205 7.18 -15.36 20.78
N GLY A 206 5.96 -14.83 20.63
CA GLY A 206 5.30 -14.65 19.35
C GLY A 206 4.64 -15.92 18.81
N ARG A 207 4.53 -16.98 19.62
CA ARG A 207 3.80 -18.19 19.22
C ARG A 207 2.30 -17.92 19.22
N LEU A 208 1.65 -18.22 18.10
CA LEU A 208 0.19 -18.14 17.98
C LEU A 208 -0.46 -19.18 18.88
N LEU A 209 -1.36 -18.73 19.77
CA LEU A 209 -2.11 -19.57 20.70
C LEU A 209 -3.54 -19.79 20.24
N LYS A 210 -4.19 -18.75 19.72
CA LYS A 210 -5.62 -18.78 19.39
C LYS A 210 -5.95 -17.79 18.28
N LYS A 211 -6.94 -18.13 17.45
CA LYS A 211 -7.53 -17.25 16.43
C LYS A 211 -9.05 -17.20 16.62
N GLU A 212 -9.61 -16.02 16.41
CA GLU A 212 -11.05 -15.75 16.52
C GLU A 212 -11.44 -14.70 15.48
N GLU A 213 -12.73 -14.59 15.19
CA GLU A 213 -13.29 -13.51 14.39
C GLU A 213 -14.12 -12.58 15.30
N ALA A 214 -14.08 -11.29 15.00
CA ALA A 214 -14.91 -10.28 15.65
C ALA A 214 -15.72 -9.52 14.62
N THR A 215 -16.92 -9.12 15.04
CA THR A 215 -17.80 -8.26 14.24
C THR A 215 -18.24 -7.06 15.05
N LEU A 216 -18.47 -5.93 14.39
CA LEU A 216 -18.89 -4.69 15.05
C LEU A 216 -20.15 -4.85 15.92
N PHE A 217 -21.04 -5.74 15.51
CA PHE A 217 -22.36 -5.92 16.10
C PHE A 217 -22.42 -6.97 17.21
N SER A 218 -21.32 -7.69 17.48
CA SER A 218 -21.27 -8.69 18.54
C SER A 218 -20.61 -8.17 19.83
N ASN A 219 -20.77 -8.89 20.93
CA ASN A 219 -20.17 -8.51 22.21
C ASN A 219 -18.63 -8.67 22.22
N ASN A 220 -18.06 -9.42 21.26
CA ASN A 220 -16.62 -9.65 21.07
C ASN A 220 -15.87 -9.99 22.37
N GLU A 221 -16.43 -10.93 23.13
CA GLU A 221 -15.87 -11.38 24.40
C GLU A 221 -15.31 -12.80 24.24
N PHE A 222 -14.03 -12.95 24.56
CA PHE A 222 -13.26 -14.17 24.31
C PHE A 222 -12.75 -14.76 25.60
N ALA A 223 -13.07 -16.03 25.83
CA ALA A 223 -12.53 -16.80 26.94
C ALA A 223 -11.07 -17.19 26.66
N LEU A 224 -10.21 -16.98 27.66
CA LEU A 224 -8.78 -17.31 27.62
C LEU A 224 -8.43 -18.36 28.67
N ASP A 225 -9.36 -19.23 29.10
CA ASP A 225 -9.15 -20.17 30.21
C ASP A 225 -7.91 -21.06 30.05
N GLU A 226 -7.57 -21.42 28.81
CA GLU A 226 -6.41 -22.23 28.44
C GLU A 226 -5.05 -21.50 28.60
N PHE A 227 -5.08 -20.19 28.81
CA PHE A 227 -3.89 -19.34 28.94
C PHE A 227 -3.47 -19.33 30.41
N GLY A 228 -2.18 -19.53 30.70
CA GLY A 228 -1.63 -19.33 32.04
C GLY A 228 -1.56 -17.85 32.44
N SER A 229 -1.18 -17.58 33.69
CA SER A 229 -0.82 -16.23 34.12
C SER A 229 0.43 -15.78 33.35
N GLY A 230 0.42 -14.55 32.83
CA GLY A 230 1.50 -14.06 32.00
C GLY A 230 1.13 -12.87 31.13
N VAL A 231 2.02 -12.53 30.21
CA VAL A 231 1.84 -11.45 29.24
C VAL A 231 1.52 -12.07 27.87
N TYR A 232 0.55 -11.47 27.18
CA TYR A 232 0.12 -11.90 25.85
C TYR A 232 -0.09 -10.70 24.94
N PHE A 233 -0.07 -10.94 23.63
CA PHE A 233 -0.38 -9.94 22.62
C PHE A 233 -1.63 -10.33 21.85
N ILE A 234 -2.54 -9.38 21.70
CA ILE A 234 -3.69 -9.49 20.81
C ILE A 234 -3.36 -8.70 19.55
N LYS A 235 -3.38 -9.37 18.40
CA LYS A 235 -3.32 -8.74 17.08
C LYS A 235 -4.72 -8.73 16.48
N VAL A 236 -5.14 -7.59 15.96
CA VAL A 236 -6.40 -7.45 15.22
C VAL A 236 -6.09 -6.97 13.81
N SER A 237 -6.63 -7.64 12.80
CA SER A 237 -6.43 -7.30 11.39
C SER A 237 -7.79 -7.15 10.70
N ALA A 238 -7.99 -6.05 9.99
CA ALA A 238 -9.23 -5.77 9.27
C ALA A 238 -8.96 -4.78 8.14
N GLU A 239 -9.56 -4.97 6.96
CA GLU A 239 -9.51 -4.00 5.85
C GLU A 239 -8.08 -3.55 5.49
N GLY A 240 -7.09 -4.45 5.58
CA GLY A 240 -5.67 -4.15 5.35
C GLY A 240 -4.96 -3.38 6.48
N LYS A 241 -5.69 -3.00 7.53
CA LYS A 241 -5.17 -2.38 8.75
C LYS A 241 -4.82 -3.43 9.79
N ILE A 242 -3.81 -3.16 10.59
CA ILE A 242 -3.35 -4.04 11.66
C ILE A 242 -3.14 -3.25 12.95
N GLY A 243 -3.61 -3.79 14.06
CA GLY A 243 -3.35 -3.27 15.39
C GLY A 243 -2.81 -4.37 16.29
N SER A 244 -2.06 -3.99 17.34
CA SER A 244 -1.64 -4.95 18.38
C SER A 244 -1.67 -4.30 19.76
N LYS A 245 -2.19 -5.01 20.76
CA LYS A 245 -2.23 -4.57 22.17
C LYS A 245 -1.72 -5.67 23.10
N MET A 246 -0.92 -5.26 24.07
CA MET A 246 -0.41 -6.13 25.13
C MET A 246 -1.46 -6.27 26.23
N ILE A 247 -1.66 -7.49 26.71
CA ILE A 247 -2.51 -7.81 27.85
C ILE A 247 -1.74 -8.58 28.91
N VAL A 248 -2.17 -8.47 30.17
CA VAL A 248 -1.64 -9.24 31.29
C VAL A 248 -2.75 -10.13 31.83
N LYS A 249 -2.55 -11.45 31.81
CA LYS A 249 -3.44 -12.42 32.46
C LYS A 249 -2.92 -12.74 33.86
N ARG A 250 -3.81 -12.70 34.86
CA ARG A 250 -3.53 -13.05 36.24
C ARG A 250 -3.97 -14.47 36.56
#